data_AF-A0A961JHH4-F1
#
_entry.id   AF-A0A961JHH4-F1
#
_cell.length_a   1.000
_cell.length_b   1.000
_cell.length_c   1.000
_cell.angle_alpha   90.00
_cell.angle_beta   90.00
_cell.angle_gamma   90.00
#
_symmetry.space_group_name_H-M   'P 1'
#
loop_
_entity.id
_entity.type
_entity.pdbx_description
1 polymer ?
#
loop_
_entity_poly.entity_id
_entity_poly.type
_entity_poly.pdbx_seq_one_letter_code
_entity_poly.pdbx_strand_id
1 'polypeptide(L)'
;MMQGFGAPAAQEQQQAPAPAGAGEVDQSELNKFIGMATMAIFDEKFLPKAVEALKKGGPLPQAIARLGVTVVGRIYEAAKSQGQPVSPQVLLLGGAEVIKKIAELAEKAGLPADQEAVEMAFFIAADMFKNHVKGLGDYTDEMEQEDAAAFIQSMGDDAMRQAVEKSQRALSLGAQQMPGAQFAMPEEEAQQ
;
A
#
# COMPACT_ATOMS: atom_id res chain seq x y z
N MET A 1 65.42 18.05 18.77
CA MET A 1 64.68 16.83 18.36
C MET A 1 63.57 16.60 19.38
N MET A 2 62.32 16.94 19.06
CA MET A 2 61.13 16.38 19.72
C MET A 2 60.02 16.32 18.68
N GLN A 3 59.45 15.13 18.53
CA GLN A 3 58.51 14.70 17.49
C GLN A 3 57.12 15.27 17.77
N GLY A 4 56.52 15.91 16.77
CA GLY A 4 55.11 16.27 16.77
C GLY A 4 54.25 15.06 16.43
N PHE A 5 53.35 14.70 17.34
CA PHE A 5 52.28 13.73 17.08
C PHE A 5 51.21 14.42 16.22
N GLY A 6 51.14 14.02 14.94
CA GLY A 6 50.05 14.38 14.05
C GLY A 6 48.76 13.69 14.48
N ALA A 7 47.69 14.47 14.65
CA ALA A 7 46.35 13.95 14.89
C ALA A 7 45.83 13.19 13.65
N PRO A 8 45.14 12.05 13.81
CA PRO A 8 44.50 11.38 12.68
C PRO A 8 43.35 12.23 12.17
N ALA A 9 43.35 12.46 10.85
CA ALA A 9 42.28 13.12 10.12
C ALA A 9 40.97 12.37 10.34
N ALA A 10 39.92 13.13 10.67
CA ALA A 10 38.56 12.65 10.66
C ALA A 10 38.23 12.16 9.24
N GLN A 11 38.02 10.86 9.09
CA GLN A 11 37.40 10.31 7.89
C GLN A 11 35.97 10.85 7.86
N GLU A 12 35.72 11.84 7.01
CA GLU A 12 34.39 12.12 6.48
C GLU A 12 33.89 10.82 5.85
N GLN A 13 33.10 10.07 6.61
CA GLN A 13 32.26 9.01 6.08
C GLN A 13 31.36 9.67 5.05
N GLN A 14 31.74 9.55 3.77
CA GLN A 14 30.84 9.68 2.65
C GLN A 14 29.71 8.68 2.88
N GLN A 15 28.64 9.16 3.52
CA GLN A 15 27.35 8.49 3.54
C GLN A 15 26.97 8.29 2.08
N ALA A 16 26.93 7.03 1.67
CA ALA A 16 26.29 6.66 0.42
C ALA A 16 24.89 7.31 0.41
N PRO A 17 24.44 7.86 -0.73
CA PRO A 17 23.09 8.37 -0.84
C PRO A 17 22.13 7.27 -0.37
N ALA A 18 21.25 7.62 0.57
CA ALA A 18 20.23 6.71 1.06
C ALA A 18 19.46 6.13 -0.15
N PRO A 19 19.10 4.84 -0.13
CA PRO A 19 18.33 4.25 -1.22
C PRO A 19 17.09 5.09 -1.49
N ALA A 20 16.93 5.52 -2.74
CA ALA A 20 15.75 6.22 -3.21
C ALA A 20 14.53 5.32 -3.00
N GLY A 21 13.77 5.57 -1.93
CA GLY A 21 12.68 4.69 -1.52
C GLY A 21 12.24 4.83 -0.06
N ALA A 22 13.08 5.44 0.78
CA ALA A 22 12.72 5.77 2.17
C ALA A 22 12.11 7.18 2.32
N GLY A 23 11.40 7.67 1.30
CA GLY A 23 10.60 8.89 1.43
C GLY A 23 9.44 8.68 2.40
N GLU A 24 9.07 9.72 3.15
CA GLU A 24 7.83 9.70 3.92
C GLU A 24 6.65 9.49 2.97
N VAL A 25 5.76 8.57 3.34
CA VAL A 25 4.53 8.31 2.58
C VAL A 25 3.59 9.50 2.81
N ASP A 26 3.09 10.11 1.74
CA ASP A 26 2.02 11.09 1.85
C ASP A 26 0.76 10.39 2.40
N GLN A 27 0.48 10.65 3.68
CA GLN A 27 -0.65 10.06 4.39
C GLN A 27 -1.99 10.46 3.77
N SER A 28 -2.08 11.66 3.20
CA SER A 28 -3.30 12.14 2.56
C SER A 28 -3.58 11.39 1.25
N GLU A 29 -2.53 11.14 0.46
CA GLU A 29 -2.61 10.33 -0.76
C GLU A 29 -2.98 8.88 -0.41
N LEU A 30 -2.32 8.29 0.58
CA LEU A 30 -2.61 6.93 1.06
C LEU A 30 -4.05 6.79 1.54
N ASN A 31 -4.53 7.72 2.39
CA ASN A 31 -5.89 7.68 2.92
C ASN A 31 -6.93 7.85 1.80
N LYS A 32 -6.68 8.75 0.83
CA LYS A 32 -7.55 8.91 -0.34
C LYS A 32 -7.61 7.62 -1.16
N PHE A 33 -6.46 6.98 -1.40
CA PHE A 33 -6.37 5.72 -2.11
C PHE A 33 -7.18 4.61 -1.42
N ILE A 34 -6.97 4.42 -0.12
CA ILE A 34 -7.70 3.42 0.69
C ILE A 34 -9.21 3.72 0.70
N GLY A 35 -9.59 5.00 0.80
CA GLY A 35 -10.97 5.45 0.75
C GLY A 35 -11.65 5.07 -0.57
N MET A 36 -11.02 5.38 -1.71
CA MET A 36 -11.52 5.01 -3.03
C MET A 36 -11.64 3.49 -3.19
N ALA A 37 -10.65 2.73 -2.73
CA ALA A 37 -10.69 1.28 -2.79
C ALA A 37 -11.80 0.67 -1.93
N THR A 38 -11.99 1.20 -0.71
CA THR A 38 -13.05 0.77 0.18
C THR A 38 -14.42 1.03 -0.45
N MET A 39 -14.64 2.24 -1.00
CA MET A 39 -15.87 2.56 -1.72
C MET A 39 -16.09 1.62 -2.92
N ALA A 40 -15.04 1.29 -3.66
CA ALA A 40 -15.13 0.38 -4.80
C ALA A 40 -15.49 -1.06 -4.39
N ILE A 41 -14.90 -1.58 -3.30
CA ILE A 41 -15.18 -2.93 -2.78
C ILE A 41 -16.62 -3.05 -2.28
N PHE A 42 -17.09 -2.04 -1.54
CA PHE A 42 -18.39 -2.04 -0.87
C PHE A 42 -19.50 -1.33 -1.66
N ASP A 43 -19.26 -0.98 -2.93
CA ASP A 43 -20.30 -0.49 -3.82
C ASP A 43 -21.42 -1.53 -3.97
N GLU A 44 -22.69 -1.10 -3.85
CA GLU A 44 -23.85 -2.00 -3.81
C GLU A 44 -23.97 -2.89 -5.06
N LYS A 45 -23.51 -2.41 -6.22
CA LYS A 45 -23.57 -3.16 -7.49
C LYS A 45 -22.37 -4.07 -7.67
N PHE A 46 -21.23 -3.72 -7.08
CA PHE A 46 -20.00 -4.50 -7.16
C PHE A 46 -19.93 -5.59 -6.09
N LEU A 47 -20.37 -5.31 -4.87
CA LEU A 47 -20.24 -6.19 -3.71
C LEU A 47 -20.76 -7.61 -3.96
N PRO A 48 -21.95 -7.85 -4.57
CA PRO A 48 -22.42 -9.20 -4.87
C PRO A 48 -21.48 -9.93 -5.83
N LYS A 49 -20.94 -9.23 -6.83
CA LYS A 49 -19.99 -9.79 -7.81
C LYS A 49 -18.64 -10.09 -7.17
N ALA A 50 -18.18 -9.24 -6.26
CA ALA A 50 -16.97 -9.45 -5.49
C ALA A 50 -17.07 -10.71 -4.63
N VAL A 51 -18.18 -10.88 -3.90
CA VAL A 51 -18.45 -12.08 -3.09
C VAL A 51 -18.54 -13.33 -3.98
N GLU A 52 -19.22 -13.25 -5.12
CA GLU A 52 -19.30 -14.36 -6.07
C GLU A 52 -17.92 -14.74 -6.62
N ALA A 53 -17.10 -13.74 -6.98
CA ALA A 53 -15.73 -13.96 -7.46
C ALA A 53 -14.85 -14.62 -6.39
N LEU A 54 -15.00 -14.24 -5.12
CA LEU A 54 -14.29 -14.89 -4.01
C LEU A 54 -14.70 -16.35 -3.83
N LYS A 55 -15.99 -16.67 -4.01
CA LYS A 55 -16.51 -18.04 -3.86
C LYS A 55 -16.18 -18.96 -5.05
N LYS A 56 -16.15 -18.42 -6.27
CA LYS A 56 -15.96 -19.19 -7.51
C LYS A 56 -14.54 -19.09 -8.09
N GLY A 57 -13.70 -18.22 -7.53
CA GLY A 57 -12.40 -17.85 -8.07
C GLY A 57 -11.31 -18.92 -7.98
N GLY A 58 -11.59 -20.10 -7.43
CA GLY A 58 -10.60 -21.14 -7.17
C GLY A 58 -10.01 -20.99 -5.76
N PRO A 59 -8.71 -21.28 -5.55
CA PRO A 59 -8.14 -21.18 -4.23
C PRO A 59 -8.13 -19.73 -3.72
N LEU A 60 -8.40 -19.58 -2.42
CA LEU A 60 -8.79 -18.31 -1.81
C LEU A 60 -7.71 -17.21 -1.95
N PRO A 61 -6.41 -17.48 -1.73
CA PRO A 61 -5.38 -16.45 -1.94
C PRO A 61 -5.37 -15.87 -3.36
N GLN A 62 -5.54 -16.72 -4.38
CA GLN A 62 -5.61 -16.28 -5.77
C GLN A 62 -6.89 -15.51 -6.08
N ALA A 63 -8.00 -15.82 -5.41
CA ALA A 63 -9.26 -15.09 -5.58
C ALA A 63 -9.19 -13.70 -4.95
N ILE A 64 -8.64 -13.60 -3.72
CA ILE A 64 -8.36 -12.33 -3.03
C ILE A 64 -7.41 -11.48 -3.87
N ALA A 65 -6.30 -12.06 -4.34
CA ALA A 65 -5.31 -11.35 -5.14
C ALA A 65 -5.89 -10.77 -6.43
N ARG A 66 -6.65 -11.57 -7.18
CA ARG A 66 -7.31 -11.14 -8.43
C ARG A 66 -8.28 -9.98 -8.20
N LEU A 67 -9.08 -10.07 -7.14
CA LEU A 67 -10.01 -9.01 -6.80
C LEU A 67 -9.25 -7.74 -6.36
N GLY A 68 -8.17 -7.90 -5.60
CA GLY A 68 -7.29 -6.80 -5.17
C GLY A 68 -6.69 -6.06 -6.36
N VAL A 69 -6.09 -6.79 -7.31
CA VAL A 69 -5.54 -6.22 -8.54
C VAL A 69 -6.60 -5.51 -9.36
N THR A 70 -7.82 -6.06 -9.43
CA THR A 70 -8.95 -5.42 -10.14
C THR A 70 -9.30 -4.06 -9.53
N VAL A 71 -9.33 -3.97 -8.20
CA VAL A 71 -9.65 -2.72 -7.49
C VAL A 71 -8.49 -1.72 -7.62
N VAL A 72 -7.27 -2.15 -7.32
CA VAL A 72 -6.07 -1.31 -7.39
C VAL A 72 -5.81 -0.80 -8.81
N GLY A 73 -5.92 -1.68 -9.81
CA GLY A 73 -5.76 -1.34 -11.23
C GLY A 73 -6.73 -0.26 -11.68
N ARG A 74 -8.01 -0.35 -11.31
CA ARG A 74 -9.01 0.69 -11.63
C ARG A 74 -8.65 2.04 -11.04
N ILE A 75 -8.20 2.07 -9.79
CA ILE A 75 -7.79 3.32 -9.12
C ILE A 75 -6.55 3.89 -9.79
N TYR A 76 -5.55 3.05 -10.05
CA TYR A 76 -4.31 3.43 -10.71
C TYR A 76 -4.58 4.04 -12.09
N GLU A 77 -5.34 3.35 -12.94
CA GLU A 77 -5.69 3.82 -14.29
C GLU A 77 -6.53 5.10 -14.24
N ALA A 78 -7.49 5.19 -13.33
CA ALA A 78 -8.31 6.39 -13.16
C ALA A 78 -7.45 7.60 -12.75
N ALA A 79 -6.56 7.42 -11.77
CA ALA A 79 -5.66 8.47 -11.30
C ALA A 79 -4.70 8.92 -12.40
N LYS A 80 -4.11 7.96 -13.14
CA LYS A 80 -3.26 8.23 -14.30
C LYS A 80 -4.01 9.00 -15.39
N SER A 81 -5.24 8.60 -15.73
CA SER A 81 -6.06 9.28 -16.74
C SER A 81 -6.39 10.74 -16.38
N GLN A 82 -6.34 11.08 -15.09
CA GLN A 82 -6.54 12.43 -14.55
C GLN A 82 -5.23 13.21 -14.41
N GLY A 83 -4.10 12.66 -14.85
CA GLY A 83 -2.77 13.29 -14.70
C GLY A 83 -2.26 13.30 -13.26
N GLN A 84 -2.80 12.44 -12.39
CA GLN A 84 -2.40 12.29 -10.99
C GLN A 84 -1.88 10.86 -10.77
N PRO A 85 -0.66 10.50 -11.21
CA PRO A 85 -0.13 9.16 -11.00
C PRO A 85 -0.02 8.87 -9.51
N VAL A 86 -0.37 7.64 -9.12
CA VAL A 86 -0.25 7.17 -7.73
C VAL A 86 1.21 6.83 -7.45
N SER A 87 1.74 7.30 -6.33
CA SER A 87 3.13 7.00 -5.96
C SER A 87 3.35 5.50 -5.68
N PRO A 88 4.53 4.93 -5.99
CA PRO A 88 4.82 3.51 -5.74
C PRO A 88 4.62 3.10 -4.28
N GLN A 89 4.96 3.96 -3.32
CA GLN A 89 4.76 3.69 -1.90
C GLN A 89 3.28 3.63 -1.52
N VAL A 90 2.44 4.48 -2.11
CA VAL A 90 0.98 4.43 -1.92
C VAL A 90 0.39 3.18 -2.57
N LEU A 91 0.87 2.78 -3.75
CA LEU A 91 0.45 1.51 -4.36
C LEU A 91 0.80 0.30 -3.49
N LEU A 92 2.00 0.28 -2.90
CA LEU A 92 2.43 -0.81 -2.04
C LEU A 92 1.61 -0.89 -0.74
N LEU A 93 1.54 0.21 0.01
CA LEU A 93 0.87 0.24 1.32
C LEU A 93 -0.64 0.23 1.18
N GLY A 94 -1.17 0.99 0.23
CA GLY A 94 -2.59 1.01 -0.11
C GLY A 94 -3.03 -0.34 -0.65
N GLY A 95 -2.26 -0.96 -1.55
CA GLY A 95 -2.54 -2.29 -2.07
C GLY A 95 -2.60 -3.36 -0.98
N ALA A 96 -1.68 -3.34 -0.01
CA ALA A 96 -1.72 -4.25 1.14
C ALA A 96 -3.02 -4.08 1.97
N GLU A 97 -3.45 -2.84 2.20
CA GLU A 97 -4.71 -2.57 2.91
C GLU A 97 -5.94 -3.02 2.11
N VAL A 98 -5.93 -2.85 0.79
CA VAL A 98 -6.98 -3.38 -0.10
C VAL A 98 -7.09 -4.89 0.02
N ILE A 99 -5.97 -5.62 0.01
CA ILE A 99 -5.95 -7.07 0.16
C ILE A 99 -6.54 -7.50 1.51
N LYS A 100 -6.19 -6.81 2.61
CA LYS A 100 -6.80 -7.06 3.93
C LYS A 100 -8.31 -6.85 3.92
N LYS A 101 -8.80 -5.75 3.36
CA LYS A 101 -10.26 -5.49 3.28
C LYS A 101 -11.01 -6.53 2.45
N ILE A 102 -10.38 -7.05 1.41
CA ILE A 102 -10.95 -8.15 0.62
C ILE A 102 -10.95 -9.47 1.40
N ALA A 103 -9.91 -9.73 2.19
CA ALA A 103 -9.89 -10.87 3.10
C ALA A 103 -11.00 -10.78 4.16
N GLU A 104 -11.19 -9.62 4.78
CA GLU A 104 -12.32 -9.37 5.70
C GLU A 104 -13.68 -9.59 5.00
N LEU A 105 -13.81 -9.21 3.74
CA LEU A 105 -15.00 -9.49 2.94
C LEU A 105 -15.18 -11.00 2.71
N ALA A 106 -14.11 -11.73 2.43
CA ALA A 106 -14.13 -13.19 2.26
C ALA A 106 -14.58 -13.88 3.56
N GLU A 107 -14.07 -13.46 4.72
CA GLU A 107 -14.48 -13.96 6.03
C GLU A 107 -15.96 -13.71 6.30
N LYS A 108 -16.45 -12.48 6.04
CA LYS A 108 -17.88 -12.16 6.12
C LYS A 108 -18.74 -12.99 5.18
N ALA A 109 -18.17 -13.47 4.08
CA ALA A 109 -18.83 -14.37 3.12
C ALA A 109 -18.74 -15.87 3.50
N GLY A 110 -18.11 -16.20 4.63
CA GLY A 110 -17.93 -17.56 5.14
C GLY A 110 -16.70 -18.30 4.59
N LEU A 111 -15.71 -17.59 4.04
CA LEU A 111 -14.47 -18.15 3.51
C LEU A 111 -13.32 -17.89 4.50
N PRO A 112 -12.56 -18.91 4.94
CA PRO A 112 -11.52 -18.73 5.95
C PRO A 112 -10.27 -18.06 5.35
N ALA A 113 -10.10 -16.76 5.57
CA ALA A 113 -8.95 -15.99 5.12
C ALA A 113 -7.96 -15.76 6.26
N ASP A 114 -7.21 -16.80 6.63
CA ASP A 114 -6.17 -16.69 7.65
C ASP A 114 -4.98 -15.82 7.21
N GLN A 115 -4.08 -15.52 8.15
CA GLN A 115 -2.93 -14.65 7.91
C GLN A 115 -2.07 -15.15 6.74
N GLU A 116 -1.80 -16.45 6.66
CA GLU A 116 -0.99 -17.04 5.59
C GLU A 116 -1.65 -16.83 4.22
N ALA A 117 -2.97 -17.02 4.13
CA ALA A 117 -3.73 -16.77 2.91
C ALA A 117 -3.67 -15.29 2.49
N VAL A 118 -3.74 -14.36 3.44
CA VAL A 118 -3.65 -12.91 3.17
C VAL A 118 -2.27 -12.51 2.69
N GLU A 119 -1.21 -13.02 3.33
CA GLU A 119 0.17 -12.74 2.93
C GLU A 119 0.46 -13.30 1.54
N MET A 120 0.04 -14.55 1.27
CA MET A 120 0.15 -15.16 -0.05
C MET A 120 -0.62 -14.38 -1.11
N ALA A 121 -1.86 -13.93 -0.80
CA ALA A 121 -2.65 -13.11 -1.69
C ALA A 121 -1.95 -11.79 -2.03
N PHE A 122 -1.28 -11.16 -1.06
CA PHE A 122 -0.52 -9.94 -1.28
C PHE A 122 0.62 -10.13 -2.28
N PHE A 123 1.45 -11.17 -2.12
CA PHE A 123 2.55 -11.44 -3.06
C PHE A 123 2.05 -11.79 -4.46
N ILE A 124 0.99 -12.60 -4.56
CA ILE A 124 0.34 -12.90 -5.85
C ILE A 124 -0.19 -11.62 -6.48
N ALA A 125 -0.85 -10.75 -5.71
CA ALA A 125 -1.40 -9.50 -6.22
C ALA A 125 -0.31 -8.55 -6.69
N ALA A 126 0.81 -8.44 -5.97
CA ALA A 126 1.95 -7.61 -6.36
C ALA A 126 2.52 -8.05 -7.71
N ASP A 127 2.74 -9.35 -7.91
CA ASP A 127 3.24 -9.88 -9.19
C ASP A 127 2.22 -9.67 -10.32
N MET A 128 0.95 -9.97 -10.08
CA MET A 128 -0.13 -9.73 -11.04
C MET A 128 -0.25 -8.25 -11.43
N PHE A 129 -0.14 -7.34 -10.45
CA PHE A 129 -0.23 -5.90 -10.70
C PHE A 129 1.00 -5.40 -11.48
N LYS A 130 2.20 -5.87 -11.14
CA LYS A 130 3.43 -5.59 -11.93
C LYS A 130 3.25 -5.99 -13.39
N ASN A 131 2.75 -7.20 -13.63
CA ASN A 131 2.47 -7.68 -14.99
C ASN A 131 1.37 -6.85 -15.69
N HIS A 132 0.37 -6.37 -14.96
CA HIS A 132 -0.65 -5.46 -15.47
C HIS A 132 -0.05 -4.13 -15.95
N VAL A 133 0.74 -3.45 -15.11
CA VAL A 133 1.35 -2.16 -15.47
C VAL A 133 2.42 -2.29 -16.55
N LYS A 134 3.12 -3.43 -16.61
CA LYS A 134 4.01 -3.78 -17.73
C LYS A 134 3.24 -3.90 -19.04
N GLY A 135 2.06 -4.54 -19.02
CA GLY A 135 1.16 -4.61 -20.17
C GLY A 135 0.64 -3.24 -20.64
N LEU A 136 0.60 -2.24 -19.74
CA LEU A 136 0.26 -0.85 -20.05
C LEU A 136 1.45 -0.02 -20.55
N GLY A 137 2.68 -0.56 -20.51
CA GLY A 137 3.91 0.14 -20.85
C GLY A 137 4.45 1.07 -19.75
N ASP A 138 3.90 0.98 -18.53
CA ASP A 138 4.31 1.81 -17.39
C ASP A 138 5.42 1.19 -16.53
N TYR A 139 5.86 -0.01 -16.91
CA TYR A 139 6.91 -0.76 -16.24
C TYR A 139 7.74 -1.51 -17.28
N THR A 140 9.06 -1.30 -17.29
CA THR A 140 9.95 -1.88 -18.29
C THR A 140 10.77 -3.05 -17.73
N ASP A 141 11.38 -3.84 -18.63
CA ASP A 141 12.27 -4.93 -18.24
C ASP A 141 13.50 -4.42 -17.47
N GLU A 142 13.98 -3.21 -17.79
CA GLU A 142 15.08 -2.57 -17.07
C GLU A 142 14.67 -2.21 -15.64
N MET A 143 13.47 -1.64 -15.46
CA MET A 143 12.93 -1.34 -14.12
C MET A 143 12.75 -2.62 -13.29
N GLU A 144 12.33 -3.72 -13.92
CA GLU A 144 12.22 -5.02 -13.27
C GLU A 144 13.57 -5.54 -12.74
N GLN A 145 14.64 -5.36 -13.52
CA GLN A 145 15.98 -5.77 -13.09
C GLN A 145 16.50 -4.92 -11.93
N GLU A 146 16.26 -3.61 -11.97
CA GLU A 146 16.63 -2.70 -10.88
C GLU A 146 15.86 -3.02 -9.59
N ASP A 147 14.55 -3.23 -9.69
CA ASP A 147 13.70 -3.60 -8.54
C ASP A 147 14.09 -4.98 -8.00
N ALA A 148 14.37 -5.97 -8.86
CA ALA A 148 14.83 -7.28 -8.42
C ALA A 148 16.18 -7.19 -7.68
N ALA A 149 17.11 -6.38 -8.18
CA ALA A 149 18.40 -6.16 -7.52
C ALA A 149 18.23 -5.45 -6.18
N ALA A 150 17.41 -4.40 -6.11
CA ALA A 150 17.09 -3.71 -4.87
C ALA A 150 16.36 -4.62 -3.88
N PHE A 151 15.45 -5.46 -4.37
CA PHE A 151 14.72 -6.41 -3.56
C PHE A 151 15.64 -7.49 -2.98
N ILE A 152 16.53 -8.07 -3.78
CA ILE A 152 17.56 -9.02 -3.32
C ILE A 152 18.47 -8.37 -2.28
N GLN A 153 18.83 -7.09 -2.45
CA GLN A 153 19.59 -6.35 -1.44
C GLN A 153 18.78 -6.09 -0.15
N SER A 154 17.45 -6.00 -0.25
CA SER A 154 16.53 -5.77 0.87
C SER A 154 16.01 -7.04 1.57
N MET A 155 16.11 -8.21 0.92
CA MET A 155 15.67 -9.54 1.36
C MET A 155 16.56 -10.17 2.45
N GLY A 156 16.96 -9.37 3.45
CA GLY A 156 16.95 -9.89 4.81
C GLY A 156 15.49 -10.01 5.26
N ASP A 157 15.14 -11.05 6.02
CA ASP A 157 13.77 -11.50 6.40
C ASP A 157 12.76 -10.41 6.88
N ASP A 158 13.17 -9.16 7.07
CA ASP A 158 12.38 -8.11 7.71
C ASP A 158 11.59 -7.19 6.76
N ALA A 159 11.71 -7.29 5.42
CA ALA A 159 11.13 -6.29 4.51
C ALA A 159 9.58 -6.18 4.60
N MET A 160 8.88 -7.32 4.65
CA MET A 160 7.42 -7.32 4.81
C MET A 160 6.98 -6.88 6.20
N ARG A 161 7.68 -7.37 7.23
CA ARG A 161 7.45 -6.96 8.62
C ARG A 161 7.62 -5.45 8.76
N GLN A 162 8.65 -4.88 8.16
CA GLN A 162 8.89 -3.44 8.14
C GLN A 162 7.82 -2.68 7.35
N ALA A 163 7.34 -3.20 6.22
CA ALA A 163 6.26 -2.57 5.46
C ALA A 163 4.93 -2.56 6.27
N VAL A 164 4.61 -3.67 6.94
CA VAL A 164 3.44 -3.79 7.82
C VAL A 164 3.59 -2.89 9.06
N GLU A 165 4.76 -2.88 9.71
CA GLU A 165 5.04 -2.00 10.86
C GLU A 165 5.00 -0.53 10.46
N LYS A 166 5.53 -0.15 9.30
CA LYS A 166 5.44 1.21 8.77
C LYS A 166 3.99 1.61 8.47
N SER A 167 3.20 0.71 7.87
CA SER A 167 1.77 0.93 7.64
C SER A 167 1.01 1.12 8.97
N GLN A 168 1.27 0.27 9.97
CA GLN A 168 0.65 0.39 11.29
C GLN A 168 1.05 1.70 12.00
N ARG A 169 2.32 2.11 11.92
CA ARG A 169 2.79 3.41 12.45
C ARG A 169 2.16 4.60 11.73
N ALA A 170 2.10 4.56 10.39
CA ALA A 170 1.44 5.57 9.58
C ALA A 170 -0.04 5.76 9.99
N LEU A 171 -0.79 4.68 10.14
CA LEU A 171 -2.20 4.69 10.51
C LEU A 171 -2.43 5.17 11.96
N SER A 172 -1.57 4.76 12.90
CA SER A 172 -1.65 5.20 14.31
C SER A 172 -1.30 6.67 14.50
N LEU A 173 -0.38 7.22 13.72
CA LEU A 173 -0.07 8.66 13.71
C LEU A 173 -1.19 9.47 13.05
N GLY A 174 -1.81 8.94 11.97
CA GLY A 174 -2.98 9.55 11.34
C GLY A 174 -4.21 9.59 12.25
N ALA A 175 -4.43 8.56 13.06
CA ALA A 175 -5.53 8.51 14.02
C ALA A 175 -5.38 9.50 15.19
N GLN A 176 -4.16 9.94 15.50
CA GLN A 176 -3.89 10.94 16.54
C GLN A 176 -4.02 12.39 16.05
N GLN A 177 -4.11 12.62 14.73
CA GLN A 177 -4.25 13.96 14.13
C GLN A 177 -5.69 14.36 13.79
N MET A 178 -6.71 13.73 14.40
CA MET A 178 -8.06 14.31 14.43
C MET A 178 -8.31 15.01 15.78
N PRO A 179 -7.86 16.27 15.96
CA PRO A 179 -8.36 17.11 17.04
C PRO A 179 -9.85 17.37 16.77
N GLY A 180 -10.67 17.15 17.80
CA GLY A 180 -12.13 17.14 17.77
C GLY A 180 -12.78 18.06 16.74
N ALA A 181 -13.43 17.45 15.76
CA ALA A 181 -14.55 18.06 15.05
C ALA A 181 -15.69 18.25 16.05
N GLN A 182 -15.62 19.33 16.84
CA GLN A 182 -16.78 19.89 17.51
C GLN A 182 -17.71 20.38 16.40
N PHE A 183 -18.61 19.50 15.97
CA PHE A 183 -19.82 19.93 15.27
C PHE A 183 -20.63 20.77 16.25
N ALA A 184 -20.37 22.07 16.26
CA ALA A 184 -21.29 23.05 16.81
C ALA A 184 -22.57 22.96 15.97
N MET A 185 -23.60 22.32 16.54
CA MET A 185 -24.95 22.40 15.98
C MET A 185 -25.41 23.86 16.09
N PRO A 186 -25.94 24.47 15.01
CA PRO A 186 -26.58 25.76 15.13
C PRO A 186 -27.82 25.62 16.03
N GLU A 187 -27.88 26.45 17.08
CA GLU A 187 -29.08 26.66 17.89
C GLU A 187 -30.22 27.08 16.97
N GLU A 188 -31.22 26.21 16.84
CA GLU A 188 -32.47 26.50 16.18
C GLU A 188 -33.27 27.46 17.09
N GLU A 189 -33.28 28.73 16.71
CA GLU A 189 -34.07 29.78 17.36
C GLU A 189 -35.57 29.43 17.32
N ALA A 190 -36.08 28.94 18.43
CA ALA A 190 -37.51 28.87 18.69
C ALA A 190 -38.06 30.29 18.94
N GLN A 191 -38.54 30.94 17.87
CA GLN A 191 -39.48 32.05 17.95
C GLN A 191 -40.60 31.88 16.91
N GLN A 192 -41.71 31.27 17.35
CA GLN A 192 -43.09 31.76 17.18
C GLN A 192 -44.09 30.81 17.82
#